data_AF-A0A0B7KQ70-F1
#
_entry.id   AF-A0A0B7KQ70-F1
#
_cell.length_a   1.000
_cell.length_b   1.000
_cell.length_c   1.000
_cell.angle_alpha   90.00
_cell.angle_beta   90.00
_cell.angle_gamma   90.00
#
_symmetry.space_group_name_H-M   'P 1'
#
loop_
_entity.id
_entity.type
_entity.pdbx_description
1 polymer ?
#
loop_
_entity_poly.entity_id
_entity_poly.type
_entity_poly.pdbx_seq_one_letter_code
_entity_poly.pdbx_strand_id
1 'polypeptide(L)'
;MNVLMKYWGKLDRFVIYLVNRHRYLGHMTTSIVESLHGQIKRFLWSSKADFNTIIDRFNEFWKYQIENIRNLQAIQIHKLSTFHLKALYLPIREQVSSYALKILKDKHRAVELKPNRDLLIGRNSCICEKAVAWGLPCRYLIHTRLFHNRTLSLDDFDPHWHREAPKPGADVPFEPLIIRGKGRPRGSLNLDKTRSNRRDPSSHEIAASLEALEARLPSSTAPAKLETPQLTGLAYIKQVGDTFEPGTQAPRKAQQARCQTPPDEEVKPSGELELLQDTEHETLTDFDIMIISQQYDVRKEEEEEEESDNWNAIDKQLQSQETQEEIICALTTSEFIG
;
A
#
# COMPACT_ATOMS: atom_id res chain seq x y z
N MET A 1 -7.96 -40.39 -5.67
CA MET A 1 -7.62 -38.93 -5.71
C MET A 1 -8.84 -38.00 -5.80
N ASN A 2 -9.97 -38.39 -6.41
CA ASN A 2 -11.13 -37.47 -6.55
C ASN A 2 -11.95 -37.20 -5.27
N VAL A 3 -11.84 -38.03 -4.24
CA VAL A 3 -12.58 -37.82 -2.97
C VAL A 3 -11.96 -36.68 -2.17
N LEU A 4 -10.62 -36.62 -2.05
CA LEU A 4 -9.92 -35.55 -1.32
C LEU A 4 -10.18 -34.16 -1.91
N MET A 5 -10.16 -34.00 -3.25
CA MET A 5 -10.47 -32.70 -3.87
C MET A 5 -11.89 -32.17 -3.56
N LYS A 6 -12.86 -33.07 -3.33
CA LYS A 6 -14.25 -32.67 -2.98
C LYS A 6 -14.35 -32.05 -1.57
N TYR A 7 -13.41 -32.36 -0.68
CA TYR A 7 -13.37 -31.83 0.69
C TYR A 7 -12.42 -30.65 0.88
N TRP A 8 -11.47 -30.42 -0.04
CA TRP A 8 -10.56 -29.27 0.04
C TRP A 8 -11.27 -27.92 0.09
N GLY A 9 -12.32 -27.73 -0.72
CA GLY A 9 -13.14 -26.50 -0.66
C GLY A 9 -13.95 -26.33 0.64
N LYS A 10 -14.11 -27.40 1.43
CA LYS A 10 -14.73 -27.35 2.77
C LYS A 10 -13.70 -27.04 3.85
N LEU A 11 -12.45 -27.47 3.67
CA LEU A 11 -11.34 -27.17 4.58
C LEU A 11 -11.09 -25.66 4.65
N ASP A 12 -11.10 -24.96 3.52
CA ASP A 12 -10.92 -23.50 3.48
C ASP A 12 -11.98 -22.76 4.31
N ARG A 13 -13.24 -23.21 4.24
CA ARG A 13 -14.33 -22.61 5.04
C ARG A 13 -14.16 -22.88 6.52
N PHE A 14 -13.71 -24.07 6.89
CA PHE A 14 -13.42 -24.44 8.27
C PHE A 14 -12.25 -23.61 8.84
N VAL A 15 -11.17 -23.47 8.09
CA VAL A 15 -10.03 -22.63 8.46
C VAL A 15 -10.46 -21.17 8.61
N ILE A 16 -11.22 -20.63 7.65
CA ILE A 16 -11.75 -19.26 7.74
C ILE A 16 -12.62 -19.09 8.99
N TYR A 17 -13.48 -20.05 9.30
CA TYR A 17 -14.33 -20.02 10.48
C TYR A 17 -13.50 -19.98 11.77
N LEU A 18 -12.50 -20.87 11.90
CA LEU A 18 -11.60 -20.90 13.06
C LEU A 18 -10.79 -19.60 13.18
N VAL A 19 -10.22 -19.12 12.08
CA VAL A 19 -9.37 -17.92 12.10
C VAL A 19 -10.20 -16.65 12.36
N ASN A 20 -11.44 -16.58 11.87
CA ASN A 20 -12.32 -15.43 12.11
C ASN A 20 -12.74 -15.27 13.58
N ARG A 21 -12.53 -16.28 14.43
CA ARG A 21 -12.71 -16.15 15.89
C ARG A 21 -11.67 -15.20 16.50
N HIS A 22 -10.53 -15.05 15.86
CA HIS A 22 -9.44 -14.19 16.31
C HIS A 22 -9.37 -12.89 15.50
N ARG A 23 -8.93 -11.81 16.17
CA ARG A 23 -8.74 -10.52 15.55
C ARG A 23 -7.41 -10.48 14.81
N TYR A 24 -7.47 -10.58 13.48
CA TYR A 24 -6.29 -10.56 12.61
C TYR A 24 -6.20 -9.30 11.74
N LEU A 25 -7.21 -8.42 11.75
CA LEU A 25 -7.19 -7.06 11.14
C LEU A 25 -6.90 -7.06 9.62
N GLY A 26 -7.13 -8.18 8.94
CA GLY A 26 -6.82 -8.36 7.52
C GLY A 26 -5.45 -8.96 7.23
N HIS A 27 -4.64 -9.23 8.25
CA HIS A 27 -3.36 -9.94 8.13
C HIS A 27 -3.58 -11.45 8.18
N MET A 28 -3.62 -12.11 7.02
CA MET A 28 -3.72 -13.58 6.93
C MET A 28 -2.46 -14.25 6.40
N THR A 29 -1.43 -13.48 6.10
CA THR A 29 -0.22 -13.95 5.41
C THR A 29 1.04 -13.52 6.15
N THR A 30 2.05 -14.39 6.17
CA THR A 30 3.41 -14.12 6.68
C THR A 30 4.21 -13.14 5.80
N SER A 31 3.65 -12.70 4.67
CA SER A 31 4.29 -11.82 3.68
C SER A 31 4.85 -10.52 4.28
N ILE A 32 4.28 -10.03 5.39
CA ILE A 32 4.80 -8.85 6.10
C ILE A 32 6.22 -9.10 6.60
N VAL A 33 6.44 -10.25 7.25
CA VAL A 33 7.76 -10.62 7.80
C VAL A 33 8.77 -10.82 6.68
N GLU A 34 8.36 -11.47 5.59
CA GLU A 34 9.21 -11.66 4.42
C GLU A 34 9.60 -10.33 3.76
N SER A 35 8.63 -9.41 3.62
CA SER A 35 8.87 -8.09 3.07
C SER A 35 9.79 -7.25 3.96
N LEU A 36 9.61 -7.31 5.28
CA LEU A 36 10.45 -6.62 6.25
C LEU A 36 11.87 -7.16 6.23
N HIS A 37 12.02 -8.48 6.22
CA HIS A 37 13.31 -9.14 6.10
C HIS A 37 14.04 -8.74 4.80
N GLY A 38 13.30 -8.65 3.68
CA GLY A 38 13.83 -8.12 2.42
C GLY A 38 14.30 -6.67 2.53
N GLN A 39 13.56 -5.81 3.22
CA GLN A 39 13.94 -4.41 3.46
C GLN A 39 15.18 -4.29 4.35
N ILE A 40 15.25 -5.05 5.44
CA ILE A 40 16.41 -5.08 6.34
C ILE A 40 17.66 -5.52 5.57
N LYS A 41 17.58 -6.60 4.79
CA LYS A 41 18.70 -7.08 3.97
C LYS A 41 19.21 -6.01 3.01
N ARG A 42 18.32 -5.27 2.36
CA ARG A 42 18.69 -4.16 1.47
C ARG A 42 19.38 -3.02 2.23
N PHE A 43 18.90 -2.71 3.42
CA PHE A 43 19.47 -1.65 4.25
C PHE A 43 20.87 -2.00 4.78
N LEU A 44 21.11 -3.28 5.09
CA LEU A 44 22.41 -3.74 5.59
C LEU A 44 23.51 -3.75 4.52
N TRP A 45 23.17 -3.74 3.22
CA TRP A 45 24.03 -3.62 2.00
C TRP A 45 25.23 -4.59 1.86
N SER A 46 25.91 -4.99 2.94
CA SER A 46 27.14 -5.78 2.94
C SER A 46 27.05 -6.97 3.89
N SER A 47 27.57 -8.12 3.44
CA SER A 47 27.74 -9.33 4.24
C SER A 47 29.02 -9.33 5.09
N LYS A 48 29.88 -8.31 4.96
CA LYS A 48 31.19 -8.20 5.63
C LYS A 48 31.29 -7.03 6.61
N ALA A 49 30.16 -6.47 7.05
CA ALA A 49 30.17 -5.36 7.99
C ALA A 49 30.48 -5.84 9.41
N ASP A 50 31.23 -5.04 10.17
CA ASP A 50 31.48 -5.30 11.59
C ASP A 50 30.19 -5.14 12.40
N PHE A 51 30.12 -5.84 13.54
CA PHE A 51 28.92 -5.88 14.39
C PHE A 51 28.44 -4.48 14.82
N ASN A 52 29.35 -3.58 15.17
CA ASN A 52 29.01 -2.21 15.55
C ASN A 52 28.34 -1.45 14.38
N THR A 53 28.86 -1.61 13.16
CA THR A 53 28.28 -1.00 11.96
C THR A 53 26.89 -1.56 11.65
N ILE A 54 26.66 -2.84 11.92
CA ILE A 54 25.35 -3.47 11.76
C ILE A 54 24.34 -2.88 12.74
N ILE A 55 24.70 -2.72 14.02
CA ILE A 55 23.85 -2.09 15.04
C ILE A 55 23.49 -0.65 14.64
N ASP A 56 24.47 0.15 14.22
CA ASP A 56 24.23 1.52 13.78
C ASP A 56 23.25 1.59 12.60
N ARG A 57 23.41 0.68 11.64
CA ARG A 57 22.49 0.55 10.50
C ARG A 57 21.09 0.11 10.93
N PHE A 58 20.95 -0.77 11.91
CA PHE A 58 19.63 -1.12 12.44
C PHE A 58 18.95 0.09 13.09
N ASN A 59 19.69 0.88 13.87
CA ASN A 59 19.16 2.10 14.47
C ASN A 59 18.72 3.12 13.41
N GLU A 60 19.51 3.28 12.35
CA GLU A 60 19.15 4.14 11.22
C GLU A 60 17.94 3.60 10.44
N PHE A 61 17.87 2.29 10.21
CA PHE A 61 16.74 1.63 9.58
C PHE A 61 15.44 1.91 10.32
N TRP A 62 15.41 1.74 11.65
CA TRP A 62 14.21 1.99 12.43
C TRP A 62 13.80 3.47 12.41
N LYS A 63 14.76 4.40 12.50
CA LYS A 63 14.50 5.83 12.34
C LYS A 63 13.88 6.13 10.98
N TYR A 64 14.46 5.57 9.92
CA TYR A 64 13.96 5.71 8.55
C TYR A 64 12.54 5.13 8.41
N GLN A 65 12.26 3.95 8.95
CA GLN A 65 10.94 3.32 8.88
C GLN A 65 9.88 4.16 9.60
N ILE A 66 10.18 4.65 10.81
CA ILE A 66 9.27 5.54 11.56
C ILE A 66 8.98 6.80 10.75
N GLU A 67 10.00 7.43 10.21
CA GLU A 67 9.85 8.66 9.43
C GLU A 67 9.08 8.42 8.12
N ASN A 68 9.35 7.31 7.44
CA ASN A 68 8.60 6.91 6.25
C ASN A 68 7.12 6.67 6.56
N ILE A 69 6.81 5.96 7.65
CA ILE A 69 5.42 5.72 8.08
C ILE A 69 4.72 7.05 8.39
N ARG A 70 5.37 7.95 9.14
CA ARG A 70 4.82 9.28 9.45
C ARG A 70 4.54 10.10 8.19
N ASN A 71 5.48 10.11 7.24
CA ASN A 71 5.31 10.81 5.98
C ASN A 71 4.16 10.22 5.15
N LEU A 72 4.05 8.89 5.08
CA LEU A 72 2.93 8.22 4.42
C LEU A 72 1.59 8.55 5.08
N GLN A 73 1.53 8.59 6.41
CA GLN A 73 0.36 9.01 7.16
C GLN A 73 -0.01 10.47 6.86
N ALA A 74 0.95 11.39 6.91
CA ALA A 74 0.75 12.81 6.60
C ALA A 74 0.19 13.02 5.19
N ILE A 75 0.75 12.33 4.19
CA ILE A 75 0.26 12.37 2.80
C ILE A 75 -1.18 11.83 2.70
N GLN A 76 -1.54 10.82 3.49
CA GLN A 76 -2.88 10.24 3.48
C GLN A 76 -3.93 11.11 4.19
N ILE A 77 -3.55 11.98 5.14
CA ILE A 77 -4.49 12.86 5.84
C ILE A 77 -5.26 13.75 4.86
N HIS A 78 -4.57 14.29 3.86
CA HIS A 78 -5.16 15.19 2.88
C HIS A 78 -5.96 14.48 1.77
N LYS A 79 -5.97 13.14 1.75
CA LYS A 79 -6.62 12.33 0.71
C LYS A 79 -7.94 11.74 1.20
N LEU A 80 -8.94 12.59 1.43
CA LEU A 80 -10.30 12.12 1.72
C LEU A 80 -11.11 11.99 0.43
N SER A 81 -11.66 10.80 0.19
CA SER A 81 -12.61 10.60 -0.93
C SER A 81 -13.91 11.36 -0.66
N THR A 82 -14.48 11.99 -1.69
CA THR A 82 -15.80 12.65 -1.66
C THR A 82 -16.90 11.75 -1.08
N PHE A 83 -16.78 10.43 -1.24
CA PHE A 83 -17.74 9.47 -0.67
C PHE A 83 -17.81 9.53 0.87
N HIS A 84 -16.70 9.84 1.54
CA HIS A 84 -16.64 9.95 3.00
C HIS A 84 -17.17 11.29 3.53
N LEU A 85 -17.69 12.16 2.66
CA LEU A 85 -18.40 13.38 3.06
C LEU A 85 -19.88 13.12 3.39
N LYS A 86 -20.41 11.92 3.13
CA LYS A 86 -21.76 11.52 3.54
C LYS A 86 -21.91 11.62 5.06
N ALA A 87 -23.11 11.99 5.52
CA ALA A 87 -23.43 12.23 6.94
C ALA A 87 -22.95 11.10 7.88
N LEU A 88 -23.10 9.84 7.45
CA LEU A 88 -22.68 8.65 8.18
C LEU A 88 -21.21 8.72 8.68
N TYR A 89 -20.31 9.32 7.91
CA TYR A 89 -18.86 9.33 8.15
C TYR A 89 -18.33 10.62 8.80
N LEU A 90 -19.15 11.65 8.95
CA LEU A 90 -18.72 12.97 9.45
C LEU A 90 -17.83 12.91 10.70
N PRO A 91 -18.19 12.20 11.78
CA PRO A 91 -17.36 12.15 12.98
C PRO A 91 -16.07 11.34 12.80
N ILE A 92 -16.04 10.35 11.91
CA ILE A 92 -14.94 9.38 11.81
C ILE A 92 -13.94 9.67 10.68
N ARG A 93 -14.31 10.49 9.69
CA ARG A 93 -13.53 10.65 8.44
C ARG A 93 -12.09 11.13 8.65
N GLU A 94 -11.85 11.94 9.67
CA GLU A 94 -10.53 12.49 10.01
C GLU A 94 -9.80 11.67 11.08
N GLN A 95 -10.54 10.84 11.83
CA GLN A 95 -10.04 10.13 13.00
C GLN A 95 -9.74 8.65 12.71
N VAL A 96 -10.19 8.11 11.57
CA VAL A 96 -9.98 6.70 11.18
C VAL A 96 -9.05 6.61 9.98
N SER A 97 -8.20 5.58 9.94
CA SER A 97 -7.28 5.30 8.84
C SER A 97 -7.97 5.32 7.47
N SER A 98 -7.28 5.90 6.46
CA SER A 98 -7.80 6.01 5.10
C SER A 98 -8.11 4.63 4.49
N TYR A 99 -7.34 3.61 4.86
CA TYR A 99 -7.52 2.24 4.41
C TYR A 99 -8.79 1.60 4.99
N ALA A 100 -9.04 1.77 6.29
CA ALA A 100 -10.27 1.31 6.94
C ALA A 100 -11.52 1.96 6.30
N LEU A 101 -11.46 3.27 6.02
CA LEU A 101 -12.54 3.98 5.33
C LEU A 101 -12.78 3.42 3.92
N LYS A 102 -11.71 3.05 3.18
CA LYS A 102 -11.84 2.40 1.86
C LYS A 102 -12.60 1.07 1.94
N ILE A 103 -12.22 0.19 2.87
CA ILE A 103 -12.92 -1.09 3.09
C ILE A 103 -14.38 -0.84 3.46
N LEU A 104 -14.62 0.15 4.33
CA LEU A 104 -15.96 0.50 4.79
C LEU A 104 -16.84 1.05 3.66
N LYS A 105 -16.25 1.79 2.72
CA LYS A 105 -16.93 2.27 1.51
C LYS A 105 -17.41 1.10 0.64
N ASP A 106 -16.60 0.05 0.50
CA ASP A 106 -17.00 -1.12 -0.27
C ASP A 106 -18.16 -1.86 0.42
N LYS A 107 -18.11 -1.98 1.75
CA LYS A 107 -19.24 -2.53 2.55
C LYS A 107 -20.51 -1.69 2.42
N HIS A 108 -20.39 -0.35 2.45
CA HIS A 108 -21.52 0.56 2.28
C HIS A 108 -22.12 0.45 0.88
N ARG A 109 -21.29 0.45 -0.17
CA ARG A 109 -21.76 0.22 -1.55
C ARG A 109 -22.50 -1.11 -1.69
N ALA A 110 -22.03 -2.16 -1.01
CA ALA A 110 -22.74 -3.44 -0.99
C ALA A 110 -24.12 -3.36 -0.31
N VAL A 111 -24.31 -2.49 0.70
CA VAL A 111 -25.64 -2.20 1.27
C VAL A 111 -26.53 -1.49 0.25
N GLU A 112 -26.01 -0.46 -0.43
CA GLU A 112 -26.76 0.31 -1.44
C GLU A 112 -27.19 -0.56 -2.64
N LEU A 113 -26.33 -1.46 -3.12
CA LEU A 113 -26.61 -2.31 -4.29
C LEU A 113 -27.56 -3.47 -3.99
N LYS A 114 -27.50 -4.02 -2.77
CA LYS A 114 -28.34 -5.13 -2.34
C LYS A 114 -29.01 -4.77 -1.02
N PRO A 115 -30.02 -3.90 -1.01
CA PRO A 115 -30.77 -3.56 0.20
C PRO A 115 -31.63 -4.74 0.71
N ASN A 116 -31.37 -5.97 0.26
CA ASN A 116 -32.32 -7.08 0.30
C ASN A 116 -32.57 -7.59 1.73
N ARG A 117 -33.72 -7.17 2.24
CA ARG A 117 -34.79 -7.78 3.08
C ARG A 117 -34.47 -8.88 4.11
N ASP A 118 -33.39 -9.64 4.00
CA ASP A 118 -33.08 -10.75 4.93
C ASP A 118 -32.28 -10.29 6.16
N LEU A 119 -31.83 -9.04 6.19
CA LEU A 119 -31.23 -8.41 7.38
C LEU A 119 -32.26 -8.10 8.49
N LEU A 120 -33.54 -8.41 8.26
CA LEU A 120 -34.68 -8.13 9.15
C LEU A 120 -35.14 -9.35 9.98
N ILE A 121 -34.39 -10.45 10.03
CA ILE A 121 -34.76 -11.59 10.89
C ILE A 121 -34.09 -11.44 12.26
N GLY A 122 -34.72 -10.62 13.11
CA GLY A 122 -35.00 -10.98 14.50
C GLY A 122 -33.86 -11.17 15.51
N ARG A 123 -32.62 -10.69 15.26
CA ARG A 123 -31.60 -10.62 16.32
C ARG A 123 -31.08 -9.20 16.45
N ASN A 124 -31.27 -8.60 17.63
CA ASN A 124 -30.80 -7.27 18.03
C ASN A 124 -29.26 -7.14 18.07
N SER A 125 -28.53 -8.10 17.51
CA SER A 125 -27.08 -8.13 17.40
C SER A 125 -26.70 -9.00 16.20
N CYS A 126 -26.02 -8.45 15.18
CA CYS A 126 -25.36 -9.35 14.24
C CYS A 126 -24.11 -9.91 14.90
N ILE A 127 -23.98 -11.24 14.90
CA ILE A 127 -22.72 -11.92 15.20
C ILE A 127 -21.96 -11.98 13.88
N CYS A 128 -21.47 -10.83 13.44
CA CYS A 128 -20.71 -10.77 12.22
C CYS A 128 -19.27 -11.14 12.55
N GLU A 129 -18.87 -12.38 12.28
CA GLU A 129 -17.50 -12.89 12.43
C GLU A 129 -16.47 -11.92 11.80
N LYS A 130 -16.80 -11.37 10.63
CA LYS A 130 -15.97 -10.38 9.94
C LYS A 130 -15.77 -9.07 10.73
N ALA A 131 -16.70 -8.69 11.60
CA ALA A 131 -16.50 -7.53 12.48
C ALA A 131 -15.51 -7.84 13.60
N VAL A 132 -15.57 -9.06 14.16
CA VAL A 132 -14.63 -9.52 15.20
C VAL A 132 -13.22 -9.61 14.63
N ALA A 133 -13.08 -10.30 13.49
CA ALA A 133 -11.84 -10.53 12.79
C ALA A 133 -11.13 -9.25 12.34
N TRP A 134 -11.87 -8.32 11.75
CA TRP A 134 -11.30 -7.09 11.18
C TRP A 134 -11.34 -5.90 12.12
N GLY A 135 -12.11 -5.95 13.21
CA GLY A 135 -12.30 -4.78 14.08
C GLY A 135 -13.01 -3.60 13.37
N LEU A 136 -13.83 -3.89 12.36
CA LEU A 136 -14.52 -2.90 11.53
C LEU A 136 -16.03 -3.08 11.57
N PRO A 137 -16.82 -2.00 11.42
CA PRO A 137 -18.27 -2.09 11.29
C PRO A 137 -18.69 -3.13 10.25
N CYS A 138 -19.63 -3.98 10.65
CA CYS A 138 -20.25 -4.95 9.77
C CYS A 138 -21.28 -4.28 8.85
N ARG A 139 -21.68 -5.02 7.82
CA ARG A 139 -22.73 -4.60 6.89
C ARG A 139 -24.05 -4.27 7.60
N TYR A 140 -24.41 -5.06 8.61
CA TYR A 140 -25.62 -4.85 9.40
C TYR A 140 -25.58 -3.53 10.17
N LEU A 141 -24.49 -3.24 10.90
CA LEU A 141 -24.34 -1.99 11.65
C LEU A 141 -24.44 -0.77 10.73
N ILE A 142 -23.79 -0.82 9.56
CA ILE A 142 -23.89 0.25 8.55
C ILE A 142 -25.33 0.45 8.09
N HIS A 143 -26.03 -0.64 7.77
CA HIS A 143 -27.44 -0.60 7.36
C HIS A 143 -28.34 -0.01 8.44
N THR A 144 -28.20 -0.46 9.70
CA THR A 144 -28.98 0.04 10.83
C THR A 144 -28.74 1.53 11.08
N ARG A 145 -27.48 1.99 10.99
CA ARG A 145 -27.14 3.42 11.14
C ARG A 145 -27.74 4.25 10.00
N LEU A 146 -27.67 3.77 8.77
CA LEU A 146 -28.30 4.44 7.61
C LEU A 146 -29.82 4.51 7.76
N PHE A 147 -30.48 3.41 8.16
CA PHE A 147 -31.93 3.36 8.34
C PHE A 147 -32.41 4.34 9.43
N HIS A 148 -31.66 4.45 10.54
CA HIS A 148 -31.99 5.38 11.62
C HIS A 148 -31.41 6.78 11.45
N ASN A 149 -30.79 7.10 10.30
CA ASN A 149 -30.09 8.38 10.07
C ASN A 149 -29.06 8.74 11.16
N ARG A 150 -28.37 7.73 11.69
CA ARG A 150 -27.31 7.89 12.69
C ARG A 150 -25.93 7.87 12.05
N THR A 151 -24.99 8.54 12.69
CA THR A 151 -23.57 8.51 12.31
C THR A 151 -22.85 7.32 12.96
N LEU A 152 -21.70 6.94 12.41
CA LEU A 152 -20.79 5.97 13.03
C LEU A 152 -19.99 6.65 14.14
N SER A 153 -19.78 5.97 15.27
CA SER A 153 -18.88 6.43 16.34
C SER A 153 -17.47 5.88 16.11
N LEU A 154 -16.47 6.46 16.78
CA LEU A 154 -15.13 5.86 16.87
C LEU A 154 -15.14 4.51 17.60
N ASP A 155 -16.04 4.34 18.56
CA ASP A 155 -16.19 3.10 19.34
C ASP A 155 -16.66 1.92 18.48
N ASP A 156 -17.23 2.20 17.30
CA ASP A 156 -17.61 1.16 16.34
C ASP A 156 -16.37 0.56 15.63
N PHE A 157 -15.17 1.08 15.89
CA PHE A 157 -13.90 0.67 15.29
C PHE A 157 -12.90 0.21 16.35
N ASP A 158 -12.12 -0.81 16.01
CA ASP A 158 -10.97 -1.20 16.82
C ASP A 158 -9.92 -0.08 16.89
N PRO A 159 -9.27 0.14 18.04
CA PRO A 159 -8.22 1.14 18.21
C PRO A 159 -7.09 1.06 17.18
N HIS A 160 -6.81 -0.12 16.63
CA HIS A 160 -5.85 -0.30 15.54
C HIS A 160 -6.14 0.61 14.33
N TRP A 161 -7.42 0.89 14.05
CA TRP A 161 -7.83 1.72 12.92
C TRP A 161 -7.89 3.21 13.25
N HIS A 162 -7.78 3.57 14.52
CA HIS A 162 -7.80 4.96 14.95
C HIS A 162 -6.50 5.62 14.48
N ARG A 163 -6.62 6.85 14.01
CA ARG A 163 -5.44 7.70 13.80
C ARG A 163 -5.03 8.23 15.16
N GLU A 164 -3.73 8.22 15.43
CA GLU A 164 -3.21 8.99 16.54
C GLU A 164 -3.64 10.44 16.36
N ALA A 165 -4.40 10.97 17.33
CA ALA A 165 -4.70 12.39 17.33
C ALA A 165 -3.37 13.14 17.36
N PRO A 166 -3.20 14.20 16.54
CA PRO A 166 -2.03 15.05 16.67
C PRO A 166 -1.99 15.52 18.12
N LYS A 167 -0.90 15.21 18.83
CA LYS A 167 -0.72 15.66 20.21
C LYS A 167 -0.91 17.18 20.21
N PRO A 168 -1.83 17.74 21.01
CA PRO A 168 -1.98 19.19 21.11
C PRO A 168 -0.65 19.75 21.64
N GLY A 169 0.14 20.36 20.76
CA GLY A 169 1.49 20.86 21.04
C GLY A 169 2.64 20.26 20.21
N ALA A 170 2.38 19.29 19.33
CA ALA A 170 3.37 18.90 18.31
C ALA A 170 3.44 19.99 17.24
N ASP A 171 4.64 20.55 17.01
CA ASP A 171 5.01 21.57 16.03
C ASP A 171 3.97 21.74 14.92
N VAL A 172 3.03 22.64 15.13
CA VAL A 172 2.26 23.20 14.02
C VAL A 172 3.34 23.92 13.20
N PRO A 173 3.58 23.55 11.93
CA PRO A 173 4.50 24.31 11.10
C PRO A 173 4.05 25.76 11.19
N PHE A 174 4.89 26.62 11.77
CA PHE A 174 4.59 28.04 11.91
C PHE A 174 4.03 28.51 10.57
N GLU A 175 2.82 29.06 10.56
CA GLU A 175 2.28 29.69 9.36
C GLU A 175 3.40 30.55 8.80
N PRO A 176 3.89 30.26 7.58
CA PRO A 176 5.07 30.96 7.08
C PRO A 176 4.72 32.43 7.12
N LEU A 177 5.52 33.20 7.88
CA LEU A 177 5.36 34.64 7.98
C LEU A 177 5.07 35.15 6.58
N ILE A 178 3.92 35.79 6.39
CA ILE A 178 3.55 36.36 5.10
C ILE A 178 4.67 37.33 4.75
N ILE A 179 5.64 36.86 3.94
CA ILE A 179 6.70 37.70 3.43
C ILE A 179 5.96 38.67 2.53
N ARG A 180 5.71 39.87 3.05
CA ARG A 180 5.22 40.97 2.25
C ARG A 180 6.26 41.14 1.15
N GLY A 181 5.94 40.66 -0.05
CA GLY A 181 6.78 40.88 -1.21
C GLY A 181 7.09 42.36 -1.24
N LYS A 182 8.38 42.72 -1.36
CA LYS A 182 8.78 44.11 -1.61
C LYS A 182 7.94 44.53 -2.81
N GLY A 183 6.95 45.39 -2.57
CA GLY A 183 5.98 45.78 -3.58
C GLY A 183 6.71 46.26 -4.82
N ARG A 184 6.01 46.22 -5.96
CA ARG A 184 6.51 46.75 -7.24
C ARG A 184 7.18 48.11 -6.97
N PRO A 185 8.46 48.31 -7.36
CA PRO A 185 9.15 49.57 -7.11
C PRO A 185 8.31 50.73 -7.67
N ARG A 186 8.08 51.75 -6.84
CA ARG A 186 7.35 52.96 -7.25
C ARG A 186 8.05 53.52 -8.49
N GLY A 187 7.36 53.52 -9.63
CA GLY A 187 7.88 54.10 -10.88
C GLY A 187 7.91 53.18 -12.09
N SER A 188 7.54 51.89 -11.98
CA SER A 188 7.35 51.05 -13.17
C SER A 188 6.12 51.51 -13.95
N LEU A 189 6.35 52.40 -14.91
CA LEU A 189 5.35 52.88 -15.86
C LEU A 189 4.79 51.68 -16.63
N ASN A 190 3.48 51.49 -16.53
CA ASN A 190 2.74 50.65 -17.46
C ASN A 190 2.74 51.37 -18.81
N LEU A 191 3.78 51.19 -19.61
CA LEU A 191 3.60 51.26 -21.05
C LEU A 191 2.78 50.03 -21.43
N ASP A 192 1.65 50.28 -22.09
CA ASP A 192 0.75 49.30 -22.71
C ASP A 192 -0.35 48.69 -21.82
N LYS A 193 -1.31 49.55 -21.49
CA LYS A 193 -2.65 49.18 -20.98
C LYS A 193 -3.53 48.43 -22.00
N THR A 194 -2.99 48.03 -23.16
CA THR A 194 -3.72 47.41 -24.27
C THR A 194 -3.47 45.91 -24.46
N ARG A 195 -2.71 45.24 -23.57
CA ARG A 195 -2.40 43.80 -23.70
C ARG A 195 -2.71 42.95 -22.45
N SER A 196 -3.76 43.29 -21.71
CA SER A 196 -4.05 42.70 -20.39
C SER A 196 -4.35 41.19 -20.34
N ASN A 197 -4.51 40.47 -21.46
CA ASN A 197 -4.75 39.01 -21.47
C ASN A 197 -3.87 38.24 -22.47
N ARG A 198 -2.83 38.86 -23.06
CA ARG A 198 -1.94 38.16 -23.98
C ARG A 198 -0.74 37.61 -23.21
N ARG A 199 -0.41 36.34 -23.47
CA ARG A 199 0.83 35.71 -23.01
C ARG A 199 2.02 36.55 -23.49
N ASP A 200 2.99 36.77 -22.62
CA ASP A 200 4.25 37.40 -23.01
C ASP A 200 4.90 36.56 -24.12
N PRO A 201 5.40 37.19 -25.20
CA PRO A 201 6.00 36.47 -26.31
C PRO A 201 7.21 35.66 -25.81
N SER A 202 7.33 34.44 -26.30
CA SER A 202 8.48 33.59 -25.97
C SER A 202 9.78 34.18 -26.53
N SER A 203 10.94 33.82 -25.96
CA SER A 203 12.25 34.30 -26.43
C SER A 203 12.47 34.05 -27.92
N HIS A 204 11.94 32.95 -28.45
CA HIS A 204 12.00 32.60 -29.87
C HIS A 204 11.16 33.54 -30.74
N GLU A 205 9.98 33.96 -30.26
CA GLU A 205 9.13 34.93 -30.98
C GLU A 205 9.76 36.32 -31.01
N ILE A 206 10.44 36.71 -29.92
CA ILE A 206 11.19 37.97 -29.86
C ILE A 206 12.34 37.94 -30.87
N ALA A 207 13.13 36.87 -30.88
CA ALA A 207 14.24 36.70 -31.83
C ALA A 207 13.76 36.76 -33.29
N ALA A 208 12.71 36.01 -33.63
CA ALA A 208 12.13 36.02 -34.99
C ALA A 208 11.62 37.41 -35.41
N SER A 209 11.05 38.18 -34.47
CA SER A 209 10.58 39.54 -34.75
C SER A 209 11.73 40.53 -34.99
N LEU A 210 12.86 40.36 -34.30
CA LEU A 210 14.06 41.17 -34.49
C LEU A 210 14.76 40.83 -35.80
N GLU A 211 14.91 39.55 -36.13
CA GLU A 211 15.47 39.11 -37.41
C GLU A 211 14.63 39.64 -38.60
N ALA A 212 13.30 39.63 -38.48
CA ALA A 212 12.42 40.17 -39.51
C ALA A 212 12.53 41.69 -39.68
N LEU A 213 12.88 42.43 -38.61
CA LEU A 213 13.15 43.87 -38.66
C LEU A 213 14.53 44.15 -39.27
N GLU A 214 15.53 43.36 -38.92
CA GLU A 214 16.90 43.49 -39.42
C GLU A 214 16.98 43.18 -40.93
N ALA A 215 16.22 42.19 -41.40
CA ALA A 215 16.09 41.86 -42.82
C ALA A 215 15.41 42.96 -43.67
N ARG A 216 14.76 43.95 -43.05
CA ARG A 216 14.09 45.07 -43.76
C ARG A 216 14.99 46.27 -44.00
N LEU A 217 16.21 46.29 -43.47
CA LEU A 217 17.16 47.37 -43.72
C LEU A 217 17.97 47.08 -44.99
N PRO A 218 18.10 48.03 -45.93
CA PRO A 218 18.94 47.84 -47.12
C PRO A 218 20.41 47.78 -46.71
N SER A 219 21.02 46.61 -46.93
CA SER A 219 22.44 46.32 -46.74
C SER A 219 23.31 47.27 -47.57
N SER A 220 23.97 48.22 -46.90
CA SER A 220 24.97 49.10 -47.51
C SER A 220 26.35 48.84 -46.90
N THR A 221 27.32 48.60 -47.79
CA THR A 221 28.79 48.66 -47.64
C THR A 221 29.55 47.34 -47.35
N ALA A 222 30.18 46.86 -48.44
CA ALA A 222 31.33 45.97 -48.67
C ALA A 222 31.98 45.15 -47.51
N PRO A 223 32.33 43.86 -47.76
CA PRO A 223 33.09 43.04 -46.81
C PRO A 223 34.61 43.30 -46.89
N ALA A 224 35.25 43.38 -45.72
CA ALA A 224 36.70 43.32 -45.57
C ALA A 224 37.18 41.85 -45.56
N LYS A 225 38.27 41.61 -46.27
CA LYS A 225 38.96 40.34 -46.53
C LYS A 225 39.74 39.88 -45.29
N LEU A 226 39.60 38.61 -44.88
CA LEU A 226 40.53 37.91 -43.99
C LEU A 226 40.58 36.41 -44.33
N GLU A 227 41.74 35.82 -44.07
CA GLU A 227 42.32 34.67 -44.75
C GLU A 227 41.89 33.31 -44.15
N THR A 228 42.01 32.26 -44.98
CA THR A 228 41.86 30.81 -44.70
C THR A 228 42.79 30.31 -43.58
N PRO A 229 42.65 29.09 -42.98
CA PRO A 229 41.96 27.90 -43.51
C PRO A 229 41.17 27.08 -42.47
N GLN A 230 40.18 26.31 -42.92
CA GLN A 230 39.86 24.95 -42.48
C GLN A 230 38.57 24.53 -43.18
N LEU A 231 38.55 23.29 -43.67
CA LEU A 231 37.44 22.67 -44.38
C LEU A 231 36.11 22.89 -43.64
N THR A 232 35.34 23.86 -44.14
CA THR A 232 34.01 24.22 -43.66
C THR A 232 33.01 23.15 -44.14
N GLY A 233 32.11 22.74 -43.26
CA GLY A 233 31.11 21.68 -43.50
C GLY A 233 30.24 21.86 -44.75
N LEU A 234 30.23 23.04 -45.37
CA LEU A 234 29.59 23.32 -46.66
C LEU A 234 30.22 22.56 -47.85
N ALA A 235 31.53 22.29 -47.82
CA ALA A 235 32.18 21.49 -48.87
C ALA A 235 31.75 20.01 -48.79
N TYR A 236 31.48 19.52 -47.57
CA TYR A 236 30.96 18.16 -47.33
C TYR A 236 29.51 18.01 -47.79
N ILE A 237 28.66 19.02 -47.52
CA ILE A 237 27.24 18.99 -47.91
C ILE A 237 27.06 19.05 -49.44
N LYS A 238 27.91 19.80 -50.16
CA LYS A 238 27.91 19.80 -51.63
C LYS A 238 28.34 18.47 -52.26
N GLN A 239 29.12 17.66 -51.55
CA GLN A 239 29.60 16.37 -52.03
C GLN A 239 28.59 15.24 -51.76
N VAL A 240 27.85 15.33 -50.65
CA VAL A 240 26.92 14.26 -50.21
C VAL A 240 25.50 14.48 -50.71
N GLY A 241 25.13 15.71 -51.12
CA GLY A 241 23.79 16.01 -51.60
C GLY A 241 22.80 16.05 -50.43
N ASP A 242 22.30 17.23 -50.10
CA ASP A 242 21.32 17.39 -49.03
C ASP A 242 19.96 16.88 -49.53
N THR A 243 19.61 15.64 -49.20
CA THR A 243 18.38 14.97 -49.67
C THR A 243 17.18 15.33 -48.80
N PHE A 244 17.15 16.52 -48.21
CA PHE A 244 16.11 16.90 -47.26
C PHE A 244 15.30 18.10 -47.76
N GLU A 245 14.11 17.81 -48.31
CA GLU A 245 13.11 18.82 -48.63
C GLU A 245 12.45 19.34 -47.33
N PRO A 246 12.46 20.67 -47.08
CA PRO A 246 11.76 21.25 -45.95
C PRO A 246 10.24 21.16 -46.16
N GLY A 247 9.57 20.25 -45.44
CA GLY A 247 8.11 20.09 -45.48
C GLY A 247 7.59 18.68 -45.21
N THR A 248 8.46 17.66 -45.23
CA THR A 248 8.03 16.26 -45.06
C THR A 248 8.15 15.83 -43.58
N GLN A 249 7.07 15.28 -43.01
CA GLN A 249 7.07 14.80 -41.62
C GLN A 249 8.09 13.66 -41.45
N ALA A 250 9.06 13.84 -40.56
CA ALA A 250 10.01 12.80 -40.20
C ALA A 250 9.26 11.59 -39.56
N PRO A 251 9.49 10.34 -40.01
CA PRO A 251 8.86 9.18 -39.41
C PRO A 251 9.38 8.97 -37.98
N ARG A 252 8.49 9.12 -36.99
CA ARG A 252 8.70 8.82 -35.56
C ARG A 252 8.88 7.33 -35.29
N LYS A 253 9.88 6.67 -35.90
CA LYS A 253 10.20 5.27 -35.60
C LYS A 253 11.44 5.07 -34.72
N ALA A 254 12.24 6.11 -34.47
CA ALA A 254 13.46 6.00 -33.66
C ALA A 254 13.33 6.45 -32.19
N GLN A 255 12.27 7.19 -31.81
CA GLN A 255 12.08 7.68 -30.43
C GLN A 255 11.08 6.88 -29.57
N GLN A 256 10.34 5.91 -30.13
CA GLN A 256 9.48 5.02 -29.35
C GLN A 256 10.19 3.75 -28.84
N ALA A 257 11.42 3.47 -29.28
CA ALA A 257 12.16 2.27 -28.90
C ALA A 257 12.90 2.35 -27.55
N ARG A 258 12.76 3.45 -26.79
CA ARG A 258 13.39 3.59 -25.46
C ARG A 258 12.42 3.63 -24.28
N CYS A 259 11.11 3.56 -24.53
CA CYS A 259 10.07 3.49 -23.50
C CYS A 259 8.97 2.51 -23.94
N GLN A 260 9.25 1.21 -23.99
CA GLN A 260 8.23 0.17 -24.03
C GLN A 260 8.65 -0.97 -23.11
N THR A 261 7.93 -1.11 -21.99
CA THR A 261 7.74 -2.39 -21.30
C THR A 261 6.95 -3.33 -22.23
N PRO A 262 7.13 -4.66 -22.13
CA PRO A 262 6.44 -5.61 -23.00
C PRO A 262 4.91 -5.52 -22.83
N PRO A 263 4.12 -5.67 -23.92
CA PRO A 263 2.66 -5.77 -23.83
C PRO A 263 2.25 -7.16 -23.31
N ASP A 264 1.30 -7.14 -22.38
CA ASP A 264 0.58 -8.32 -21.90
C ASP A 264 -0.10 -9.05 -23.07
N GLU A 265 0.07 -10.37 -23.12
CA GLU A 265 -0.69 -11.26 -23.99
C GLU A 265 -2.19 -11.21 -23.61
N GLU A 266 -3.02 -10.83 -24.57
CA GLU A 266 -4.47 -11.02 -24.52
C GLU A 266 -4.80 -12.52 -24.52
N VAL A 267 -5.13 -13.05 -23.35
CA VAL A 267 -5.80 -14.34 -23.23
C VAL A 267 -7.26 -14.16 -23.68
N LYS A 268 -7.58 -14.73 -24.84
CA LYS A 268 -8.95 -14.96 -25.33
C LYS A 268 -9.79 -15.68 -24.27
N PRO A 269 -11.00 -15.19 -23.92
CA PRO A 269 -12.00 -16.02 -23.27
C PRO A 269 -12.70 -16.89 -24.32
N SER A 270 -12.25 -18.14 -24.45
CA SER A 270 -13.05 -19.21 -25.05
C SER A 270 -13.89 -19.86 -23.95
N GLY A 271 -15.20 -19.93 -24.13
CA GLY A 271 -16.06 -20.78 -23.30
C GLY A 271 -17.32 -20.11 -22.79
N GLU A 272 -18.24 -19.87 -23.72
CA GLU A 272 -19.68 -19.92 -23.49
C GLU A 272 -19.99 -21.22 -22.71
N LEU A 273 -20.40 -21.10 -21.45
CA LEU A 273 -20.96 -22.23 -20.69
C LEU A 273 -22.41 -21.91 -20.37
N GLU A 274 -23.25 -22.70 -21.01
CA GLU A 274 -24.69 -22.69 -20.92
C GLU A 274 -25.20 -22.80 -19.47
N LEU A 275 -26.31 -22.12 -19.30
CA LEU A 275 -27.34 -22.29 -18.29
C LEU A 275 -27.63 -23.80 -18.06
N LEU A 276 -27.17 -24.36 -16.93
CA LEU A 276 -27.60 -25.67 -16.45
C LEU A 276 -28.34 -25.53 -15.12
N GLN A 277 -29.55 -26.08 -15.15
CA GLN A 277 -30.60 -26.05 -14.16
C GLN A 277 -30.23 -26.80 -12.88
N ASP A 278 -30.75 -26.29 -11.77
CA ASP A 278 -31.25 -26.98 -10.58
C ASP A 278 -30.69 -28.39 -10.31
N THR A 279 -29.66 -28.45 -9.45
CA THR A 279 -29.43 -29.64 -8.62
C THR A 279 -29.48 -29.22 -7.16
N GLU A 280 -30.45 -29.80 -6.45
CA GLU A 280 -30.70 -29.63 -5.03
C GLU A 280 -29.42 -30.01 -4.26
N HIS A 281 -28.66 -29.01 -3.83
CA HIS A 281 -27.54 -29.19 -2.93
C HIS A 281 -28.08 -29.24 -1.49
N GLU A 282 -28.07 -30.43 -0.89
CA GLU A 282 -28.24 -30.61 0.56
C GLU A 282 -27.29 -29.67 1.30
N THR A 283 -27.84 -28.60 1.88
CA THR A 283 -27.11 -27.70 2.75
C THR A 283 -26.84 -28.42 4.05
N LEU A 284 -25.56 -28.62 4.40
CA LEU A 284 -25.17 -29.03 5.75
C LEU A 284 -25.79 -28.04 6.73
N THR A 285 -26.61 -28.57 7.62
CA THR A 285 -27.33 -27.77 8.59
C THR A 285 -26.37 -27.30 9.67
N ASP A 286 -26.71 -26.22 10.39
CA ASP A 286 -25.92 -25.74 11.53
C ASP A 286 -25.68 -26.86 12.58
N PHE A 287 -26.53 -27.90 12.59
CA PHE A 287 -26.39 -29.08 13.44
C PHE A 287 -25.21 -29.98 13.03
N ASP A 288 -24.96 -30.15 11.73
CA ASP A 288 -23.84 -30.94 11.23
C ASP A 288 -22.50 -30.24 11.51
N ILE A 289 -22.49 -28.91 11.48
CA ILE A 289 -21.31 -28.09 11.83
C ILE A 289 -21.02 -28.18 13.34
N MET A 290 -22.06 -28.24 14.17
CA MET A 290 -21.93 -28.38 15.62
C MET A 290 -21.35 -29.76 16.02
N ILE A 291 -21.79 -30.84 15.39
CA ILE A 291 -21.26 -32.19 15.65
C ILE A 291 -19.78 -32.27 15.27
N ILE A 292 -19.38 -31.68 14.14
CA ILE A 292 -17.97 -31.65 13.73
C ILE A 292 -17.12 -30.82 14.71
N SER A 293 -17.65 -29.73 15.25
CA SER A 293 -16.96 -28.94 16.30
C SER A 293 -16.76 -29.75 17.58
N GLN A 294 -17.79 -30.46 18.05
CA GLN A 294 -17.68 -31.29 19.26
C GLN A 294 -16.67 -32.43 19.10
N GLN A 295 -16.62 -33.07 17.93
CA GLN A 295 -15.62 -34.10 17.65
C GLN A 295 -14.18 -33.55 17.61
N TYR A 296 -14.01 -32.27 17.26
CA TYR A 296 -12.70 -31.62 17.24
C TYR A 296 -12.27 -31.20 18.65
N ASP A 297 -13.19 -30.71 19.48
CA ASP A 297 -12.90 -30.34 20.86
C ASP A 297 -12.47 -31.57 21.69
N VAL A 298 -13.12 -32.73 21.51
CA VAL A 298 -12.72 -33.99 22.18
C VAL A 298 -11.31 -34.41 21.76
N ARG A 299 -10.96 -34.30 20.47
CA ARG A 299 -9.62 -34.65 20.00
C ARG A 299 -8.55 -33.71 20.53
N LYS A 300 -8.88 -32.43 20.72
CA LYS A 300 -7.95 -31.44 21.28
C LYS A 300 -7.64 -31.72 22.75
N GLU A 301 -8.62 -32.18 23.52
CA GLU A 301 -8.42 -32.61 24.92
C GLU A 301 -7.50 -33.85 24.99
N GLU A 302 -7.65 -34.81 24.08
CA GLU A 302 -6.75 -35.98 23.99
C GLU A 302 -5.30 -35.58 23.65
N GLU A 303 -5.09 -34.63 22.72
CA GLU A 303 -3.76 -34.13 22.36
C GLU A 303 -3.09 -33.34 23.50
N GLU A 304 -3.85 -32.57 24.29
CA GLU A 304 -3.34 -31.85 25.47
C GLU A 304 -2.96 -32.81 26.60
N GLU A 305 -3.68 -33.93 26.77
CA GLU A 305 -3.35 -34.97 27.75
C GLU A 305 -2.06 -35.72 27.37
N GLU A 306 -1.89 -36.08 26.09
CA GLU A 306 -0.65 -36.68 25.59
C GLU A 306 0.56 -35.73 25.72
N GLU A 307 0.38 -34.43 25.47
CA GLU A 307 1.45 -33.44 25.64
C GLU A 307 1.83 -33.30 27.13
N SER A 308 0.85 -33.31 28.04
CA SER A 308 1.10 -33.28 29.48
C SER A 308 1.88 -34.51 29.96
N ASP A 309 1.52 -35.71 29.50
CA ASP A 309 2.22 -36.94 29.83
C ASP A 309 3.66 -36.96 29.31
N ASN A 310 3.90 -36.40 28.12
CA ASN A 310 5.23 -36.27 27.56
C ASN A 310 6.12 -35.32 28.40
N TRP A 311 5.59 -34.17 28.83
CA TRP A 311 6.31 -33.25 29.73
C TRP A 311 6.63 -33.90 31.09
N ASN A 312 5.71 -34.67 31.65
CA ASN A 312 5.93 -35.42 32.89
C ASN A 312 7.01 -36.52 32.74
N ALA A 313 7.12 -37.13 31.57
CA ALA A 313 8.16 -38.12 31.28
C ALA A 313 9.56 -37.47 31.19
N ILE A 314 9.64 -36.28 30.59
CA ILE A 314 10.88 -35.49 30.49
C ILE A 314 11.35 -35.06 31.88
N ASP A 315 10.45 -34.59 32.74
CA ASP A 315 10.79 -34.14 34.10
C ASP A 315 11.33 -35.30 34.96
N LYS A 316 10.76 -36.50 34.83
CA LYS A 316 11.29 -37.71 35.48
C LYS A 316 12.69 -38.09 34.98
N GLN A 317 13.00 -37.88 33.71
CA GLN A 317 14.35 -38.12 33.17
C GLN A 317 15.37 -37.12 33.74
N LEU A 318 14.99 -35.84 33.87
CA LEU A 318 15.83 -34.82 34.48
C LEU A 318 16.14 -35.12 35.95
N GLN A 319 15.14 -35.48 36.75
CA GLN A 319 15.35 -35.89 38.16
C GLN A 319 16.25 -37.13 38.28
N SER A 320 16.15 -38.08 37.34
CA SER A 320 17.05 -39.23 37.29
C SER A 320 18.49 -38.87 36.91
N GLN A 321 18.72 -37.77 36.16
CA GLN A 321 20.06 -37.31 35.84
C GLN A 321 20.69 -36.54 37.01
N GLU A 322 19.93 -35.68 37.68
CA GLU A 322 20.41 -34.95 38.87
C GLU A 322 20.86 -35.91 39.97
N THR A 323 20.10 -36.99 40.21
CA THR A 323 20.48 -38.02 41.18
C THR A 323 21.74 -38.80 40.77
N GLN A 324 21.99 -38.99 39.48
CA GLN A 324 23.23 -39.59 39.00
C GLN A 324 24.43 -38.65 39.18
N GLU A 325 24.26 -37.35 38.93
CA GLU A 325 25.30 -36.35 39.14
C GLU A 325 25.65 -36.19 40.63
N GLU A 326 24.67 -36.22 41.53
CA GLU A 326 24.90 -36.22 42.98
C GLU A 326 25.70 -37.45 43.44
N ILE A 327 25.39 -38.64 42.90
CA ILE A 327 26.15 -39.86 43.21
C ILE A 327 27.60 -39.76 42.70
N ILE A 328 27.81 -39.21 41.50
CA ILE A 328 29.16 -39.00 40.93
C ILE A 328 29.95 -37.98 41.78
N CYS A 329 29.32 -36.90 42.24
CA CYS A 329 29.94 -35.94 43.14
C CYS A 329 30.29 -36.53 44.52
N ALA A 330 29.46 -37.43 45.05
CA ALA A 330 29.73 -38.13 46.32
C ALA A 330 30.90 -39.12 46.20
N LEU A 331 31.05 -39.82 45.07
CA LEU A 331 32.14 -40.77 44.85
C LEU A 331 33.49 -40.07 44.64
N THR A 332 33.51 -38.95 43.93
CA THR A 332 34.74 -38.17 43.66
C THR A 332 35.29 -37.45 44.91
N THR A 333 34.44 -37.10 45.87
CA THR A 333 34.87 -36.51 47.14
C THR A 333 35.41 -37.54 48.14
N SER A 334 35.03 -38.81 48.00
CA SER A 334 35.56 -39.91 48.83
C SER A 334 36.99 -40.31 48.48
N GLU A 335 37.43 -40.14 47.22
CA GLU A 335 38.78 -40.50 46.78
C GLU A 335 39.85 -39.44 47.13
N PHE A 336 39.44 -38.25 47.58
CA PHE A 336 40.36 -37.14 47.87
C PHE A 336 40.75 -37.02 49.36
N ILE A 337 40.23 -37.91 50.24
CA ILE A 337 40.47 -37.88 51.70
C ILE A 337 41.25 -39.13 52.19
N GLY A 338 41.61 -40.07 51.30
CA GLY A 338 42.53 -41.19 51.60
C GLY A 338 43.94 -40.88 51.12
#